data_AF-A0A938M4J2-F1
#
_entry.id   AF-A0A938M4J2-F1
#
_cell.length_a   1.000
_cell.length_b   1.000
_cell.length_c   1.000
_cell.angle_alpha   90.00
_cell.angle_beta   90.00
_cell.angle_gamma   90.00
#
_symmetry.space_group_name_H-M   'P 1'
#
loop_
_entity.id
_entity.type
_entity.pdbx_description
1 polymer ?
#
loop_
_entity_poly.entity_id
_entity_poly.type
_entity_poly.pdbx_seq_one_letter_code
_entity_poly.pdbx_strand_id
1 'polypeptide(L)'
;MIGTKVIISFDTEDFVTPESDDAAKRLADILTKHKVRGCFCVVGDKARALVARGRRDVIAALRQHEIHYHTNTHGYWPRTAFFLEESEWDAGLAKLMASEVRGLDDIEHLFGQRPTAYAKPDSHWAARQIYGLRLLGLKLFASSPFEMPDSTPVWYMNSLNVRYHMAFERYYDKPSPFEAMKADFLALLAKRRGTHAPILIGTHPCMWVCKTFYDIHNVKVRGQLPPKEEWQPAPLRPRKEAERLFRFFDAFVGFLKRRRDVELTTYRELIEAFEQPEGEWLTASQVARLAAGIQSQFTCQSLDGRWYSPAEVFAMLTWALSRGLEAGTRTVKSHSCATVRFGSAPGKHGLPGRIPVRRPIGPLAAPAPLTSDILLTGANPNLPQVRNLRDVVVKAC
;
A
#
# COMPACT_ATOMS: atom_id res chain seq x y z
N MET A 1 -23.74 -20.12 0.56
CA MET A 1 -22.37 -20.13 1.12
C MET A 1 -21.65 -18.92 0.59
N ILE A 2 -21.03 -18.12 1.45
CA ILE A 2 -20.16 -17.02 1.03
C ILE A 2 -18.91 -17.67 0.41
N GLY A 3 -18.56 -17.29 -0.82
CA GLY A 3 -17.36 -17.79 -1.49
C GLY A 3 -16.11 -17.23 -0.83
N THR A 4 -15.01 -17.98 -0.84
CA THR A 4 -13.72 -17.44 -0.38
C THR A 4 -13.23 -16.39 -1.37
N LYS A 5 -12.91 -15.19 -0.87
CA LYS A 5 -12.35 -14.10 -1.67
C LYS A 5 -10.98 -14.45 -2.22
N VAL A 6 -10.77 -14.29 -3.53
CA VAL A 6 -9.50 -14.56 -4.20
C VAL A 6 -9.08 -13.34 -5.02
N ILE A 7 -7.84 -12.89 -4.82
CA ILE A 7 -7.24 -11.77 -5.56
C ILE A 7 -6.02 -12.28 -6.32
N ILE A 8 -5.88 -11.86 -7.58
CA ILE A 8 -4.68 -12.07 -8.38
C ILE A 8 -3.95 -10.73 -8.51
N SER A 9 -2.76 -10.66 -7.93
CA SER A 9 -1.92 -9.46 -7.88
C SER A 9 -0.69 -9.60 -8.78
N PHE A 10 -0.33 -8.51 -9.46
CA PHE A 10 0.77 -8.44 -10.41
C PHE A 10 1.73 -7.32 -10.00
N ASP A 11 2.88 -7.69 -9.45
CA ASP A 11 3.96 -6.76 -9.14
C ASP A 11 4.65 -6.40 -10.47
N THR A 12 4.22 -5.27 -11.05
CA THR A 12 4.54 -4.82 -12.41
C THR A 12 5.75 -3.89 -12.36
N GLU A 13 6.90 -4.52 -12.13
CA GLU A 13 8.12 -3.83 -11.68
C GLU A 13 9.22 -3.65 -12.72
N ASP A 14 9.29 -4.50 -13.75
CA ASP A 14 10.38 -4.45 -14.71
C ASP A 14 10.17 -3.33 -15.72
N PHE A 15 10.90 -2.23 -15.56
CA PHE A 15 10.88 -1.11 -16.49
C PHE A 15 12.10 -1.08 -17.42
N VAL A 16 12.95 -2.12 -17.38
CA VAL A 16 14.19 -2.22 -18.17
C VAL A 16 13.98 -3.12 -19.37
N THR A 17 13.41 -4.31 -19.17
CA THR A 17 13.18 -5.32 -20.20
C THR A 17 11.89 -5.02 -20.97
N PRO A 18 11.93 -4.68 -22.27
CA PRO A 18 10.73 -4.34 -23.05
C PRO A 18 9.71 -5.48 -23.16
N GLU A 19 10.17 -6.74 -23.22
CA GLU A 19 9.31 -7.93 -23.32
C GLU A 19 8.40 -8.11 -22.10
N SER A 20 8.77 -7.53 -20.95
CA SER A 20 7.91 -7.51 -19.78
C SER A 20 6.64 -6.66 -19.99
N ASP A 21 6.66 -5.69 -20.91
CA ASP A 21 5.48 -4.91 -21.31
C ASP A 21 4.45 -5.82 -22.02
N ASP A 22 4.93 -6.69 -22.92
CA ASP A 22 4.10 -7.67 -23.64
C ASP A 22 3.53 -8.72 -22.70
N ALA A 23 4.34 -9.16 -21.73
CA ALA A 23 3.89 -10.11 -20.71
C ALA A 23 2.76 -9.52 -19.85
N ALA A 24 2.91 -8.27 -19.38
CA ALA A 24 1.88 -7.57 -18.63
C ALA A 24 0.57 -7.44 -19.42
N LYS A 25 0.67 -7.02 -20.69
CA LYS A 25 -0.50 -6.96 -21.59
C LYS A 25 -1.16 -8.32 -21.77
N ARG A 26 -0.39 -9.38 -22.01
CA ARG A 26 -0.94 -10.71 -22.25
C ARG A 26 -1.65 -11.28 -21.03
N LEU A 27 -1.13 -11.05 -19.83
CA LEU A 27 -1.80 -11.44 -18.57
C LEU A 27 -3.12 -10.68 -18.40
N ALA A 28 -3.14 -9.37 -18.67
CA ALA A 28 -4.34 -8.55 -18.67
C ALA A 28 -5.38 -9.04 -19.70
N ASP A 29 -4.95 -9.33 -20.93
CA ASP A 29 -5.83 -9.83 -21.98
C ASP A 29 -6.47 -11.18 -21.59
N ILE A 30 -5.70 -12.07 -20.94
CA ILE A 30 -6.22 -13.36 -20.43
C ILE A 30 -7.28 -13.14 -19.33
N LEU A 31 -7.02 -12.24 -18.38
CA LEU A 31 -7.99 -11.89 -17.34
C LEU A 31 -9.27 -11.30 -17.94
N THR A 32 -9.12 -10.39 -18.89
CA THR A 32 -10.22 -9.75 -19.63
C THR A 32 -11.06 -10.79 -20.38
N LYS A 33 -10.41 -11.72 -21.09
CA LYS A 33 -11.06 -12.87 -21.76
C LYS A 33 -11.95 -13.67 -20.80
N HIS A 34 -11.52 -13.87 -19.56
CA HIS A 34 -12.31 -14.58 -18.53
C HIS A 34 -13.28 -13.70 -17.75
N LYS A 35 -13.36 -12.40 -18.04
CA LYS A 35 -14.15 -11.41 -17.29
C LYS A 35 -13.76 -11.43 -15.80
N VAL A 36 -12.46 -11.36 -15.55
CA VAL A 36 -11.84 -11.29 -14.23
C VAL A 36 -11.04 -10.00 -14.14
N ARG A 37 -11.11 -9.33 -12.99
CA ARG A 37 -10.30 -8.15 -12.69
C ARG A 37 -9.03 -8.60 -11.96
N GLY A 38 -7.86 -8.21 -12.45
CA GLY A 38 -6.59 -8.32 -11.72
C GLY A 38 -6.24 -7.04 -10.98
N CYS A 39 -5.25 -7.12 -10.09
CA CYS A 39 -4.66 -5.97 -9.41
C CYS A 39 -3.21 -5.78 -9.90
N PHE A 40 -2.95 -4.79 -10.75
CA PHE A 40 -1.62 -4.49 -11.26
C PHE A 40 -0.97 -3.40 -10.42
N CYS A 41 0.04 -3.78 -9.65
CA CYS A 41 0.82 -2.87 -8.81
C CYS A 41 2.00 -2.34 -9.64
N VAL A 42 1.91 -1.10 -10.10
CA VAL A 42 2.84 -0.53 -11.09
C VAL A 42 3.92 0.31 -10.40
N VAL A 43 5.15 0.19 -10.86
CA VAL A 43 6.26 1.09 -10.48
C VAL A 43 6.17 2.41 -11.25
N GLY A 44 6.48 3.54 -10.63
CA GLY A 44 6.50 4.85 -11.33
C GLY A 44 7.39 4.84 -12.58
N ASP A 45 8.61 4.30 -12.49
CA ASP A 45 9.51 4.14 -13.64
C ASP A 45 8.93 3.21 -14.72
N LYS A 46 8.12 2.21 -14.35
CA LYS A 46 7.40 1.39 -15.32
C LYS A 46 6.36 2.19 -16.09
N ALA A 47 5.58 3.03 -15.40
CA ALA A 47 4.63 3.93 -16.05
C ALA A 47 5.35 4.83 -17.07
N ARG A 48 6.48 5.44 -16.67
CA ARG A 48 7.30 6.28 -17.55
C ARG A 48 7.90 5.49 -18.73
N ALA A 49 8.38 4.28 -18.50
CA ALA A 49 8.92 3.42 -19.56
C ALA A 49 7.86 3.03 -20.60
N LEU A 50 6.62 2.73 -20.19
CA LEU A 50 5.51 2.46 -21.11
C LEU A 50 5.20 3.66 -22.01
N VAL A 51 5.23 4.87 -21.44
CA VAL A 51 5.04 6.12 -22.21
C VAL A 51 6.19 6.33 -23.20
N ALA A 52 7.44 6.23 -22.73
CA ALA A 52 8.63 6.42 -23.55
C ALA A 52 8.69 5.44 -24.74
N ARG A 53 8.25 4.20 -24.54
CA ARG A 53 8.17 3.16 -25.57
C ARG A 53 6.92 3.23 -26.44
N GLY A 54 6.01 4.18 -26.19
CA GLY A 54 4.77 4.34 -26.97
C GLY A 54 3.77 3.19 -26.79
N ARG A 55 3.82 2.43 -25.68
CA ARG A 55 3.03 1.22 -25.42
C ARG A 55 1.58 1.50 -25.02
N ARG A 56 0.87 2.26 -25.87
CA ARG A 56 -0.56 2.61 -25.69
C ARG A 56 -1.45 1.37 -25.61
N ASP A 57 -1.07 0.31 -26.31
CA ASP A 57 -1.74 -0.99 -26.31
C ASP A 57 -1.69 -1.67 -24.93
N VAL A 58 -0.53 -1.63 -24.26
CA VAL A 58 -0.35 -2.18 -22.90
C VAL A 58 -1.12 -1.35 -21.90
N ILE A 59 -1.00 -0.02 -21.98
CA ILE A 59 -1.74 0.91 -21.10
C ILE A 59 -3.24 0.66 -21.21
N ALA A 60 -3.77 0.51 -22.43
CA ALA A 60 -5.19 0.23 -22.67
C ALA A 60 -5.63 -1.12 -22.08
N ALA A 61 -4.81 -2.17 -22.20
CA ALA A 61 -5.11 -3.47 -21.60
C ALA A 61 -5.12 -3.41 -20.06
N LEU A 62 -4.11 -2.79 -19.45
CA LEU A 62 -4.01 -2.64 -18.00
C LEU A 62 -5.14 -1.80 -17.40
N ARG A 63 -5.62 -0.75 -18.10
CA ARG A 63 -6.76 0.08 -17.65
C ARG A 63 -8.06 -0.73 -17.46
N GLN A 64 -8.19 -1.90 -18.06
CA GLN A 64 -9.33 -2.81 -17.86
C GLN A 64 -9.26 -3.57 -16.54
N HIS A 65 -8.24 -3.33 -15.72
CA HIS A 65 -8.02 -3.92 -14.41
C HIS A 65 -7.79 -2.84 -13.35
N GLU A 66 -7.62 -3.23 -12.09
CA GLU A 66 -7.26 -2.26 -11.04
C GLU A 66 -5.78 -1.93 -11.11
N ILE A 67 -5.47 -0.65 -11.02
CA ILE A 67 -4.11 -0.14 -10.96
C ILE A 67 -3.78 0.30 -9.53
N HIS A 68 -2.65 -0.17 -9.04
CA HIS A 68 -2.15 0.05 -7.69
C HIS A 68 -0.67 0.43 -7.70
N TYR A 69 -0.12 0.76 -6.55
CA TYR A 69 1.21 1.34 -6.44
C TYR A 69 2.27 0.33 -5.99
N HIS A 70 3.45 0.39 -6.60
CA HIS A 70 4.57 -0.49 -6.28
C HIS A 70 5.89 0.29 -6.13
N THR A 71 5.83 1.48 -5.53
CA THR A 71 6.90 2.49 -5.41
C THR A 71 7.22 3.25 -6.69
N ASN A 72 7.96 4.35 -6.55
CA ASN A 72 8.31 5.21 -7.68
C ASN A 72 9.44 4.60 -8.52
N THR A 73 10.42 3.97 -7.85
CA THR A 73 11.68 3.52 -8.45
C THR A 73 12.00 2.05 -8.17
N HIS A 74 11.07 1.28 -7.59
CA HIS A 74 11.31 -0.09 -7.13
C HIS A 74 12.41 -0.20 -6.06
N GLY A 75 12.58 0.85 -5.24
CA GLY A 75 13.47 0.80 -4.09
C GLY A 75 14.96 0.95 -4.41
N TYR A 76 15.31 1.93 -5.25
CA TYR A 76 16.72 2.36 -5.45
C TYR A 76 17.46 2.53 -4.14
N TRP A 77 18.78 2.28 -4.17
CA TRP A 77 19.62 2.52 -3.00
C TRP A 77 19.76 4.03 -2.71
N PRO A 78 19.69 4.47 -1.44
CA PRO A 78 19.36 3.68 -0.25
C PRO A 78 17.87 3.32 -0.21
N ARG A 79 17.55 2.04 0.06
CA ARG A 79 16.15 1.60 0.14
C ARG A 79 15.42 2.32 1.27
N THR A 80 14.09 2.42 1.15
CA THR A 80 13.23 3.20 2.03
C THR A 80 13.50 3.02 3.53
N ALA A 81 13.43 1.80 4.06
CA ALA A 81 13.71 1.55 5.47
C ALA A 81 15.13 1.93 5.93
N PHE A 82 16.18 1.88 5.09
CA PHE A 82 17.53 2.30 5.51
C PHE A 82 17.59 3.80 5.79
N PHE A 83 17.11 4.63 4.85
CA PHE A 83 17.12 6.06 5.12
C PHE A 83 16.12 6.43 6.20
N LEU A 84 15.01 5.69 6.35
CA LEU A 84 14.08 5.93 7.45
C LEU A 84 14.75 5.62 8.79
N GLU A 85 15.43 4.49 8.94
CA GLU A 85 16.15 4.09 10.15
C GLU A 85 17.07 5.21 10.67
N GLU A 86 17.81 5.86 9.78
CA GLU A 86 18.74 6.95 10.13
C GLU A 86 18.09 8.34 10.28
N SER A 87 16.79 8.47 9.96
CA SER A 87 16.09 9.77 10.00
C SER A 87 15.25 9.94 11.25
N GLU A 88 15.12 11.20 11.70
CA GLU A 88 14.05 11.62 12.61
C GLU A 88 12.67 11.34 12.00
N TRP A 89 11.63 11.22 12.84
CA TRP A 89 10.30 10.79 12.41
C TRP A 89 9.73 11.66 11.28
N ASP A 90 9.60 12.97 11.49
CA ASP A 90 8.98 13.89 10.52
C ASP A 90 9.84 14.08 9.28
N ALA A 91 11.17 14.21 9.45
CA ALA A 91 12.11 14.35 8.33
C ALA A 91 12.09 13.10 7.43
N GLY A 92 12.06 11.91 8.03
CA GLY A 92 11.96 10.65 7.31
C GLY A 92 10.64 10.52 6.54
N LEU A 93 9.52 10.92 7.15
CA LEU A 93 8.21 10.93 6.47
C LEU A 93 8.18 11.91 5.31
N ALA A 94 8.69 13.13 5.48
CA ALA A 94 8.76 14.12 4.40
C ALA A 94 9.59 13.59 3.22
N LYS A 95 10.75 12.97 3.50
CA LYS A 95 11.61 12.36 2.48
C LYS A 95 10.92 11.21 1.76
N LEU A 96 10.26 10.32 2.49
CA LEU A 96 9.45 9.24 1.92
C LEU A 96 8.34 9.79 1.01
N MET A 97 7.58 10.76 1.48
CA MET A 97 6.47 11.29 0.68
C MET A 97 6.98 11.96 -0.58
N ALA A 98 8.08 12.72 -0.49
CA ALA A 98 8.73 13.34 -1.65
C ALA A 98 9.27 12.31 -2.65
N SER A 99 9.77 11.15 -2.18
CA SER A 99 10.26 10.09 -3.08
C SER A 99 9.15 9.35 -3.81
N GLU A 100 7.98 9.20 -3.17
CA GLU A 100 6.88 8.39 -3.69
C GLU A 100 5.82 9.18 -4.47
N VAL A 101 5.57 10.46 -4.12
CA VAL A 101 4.45 11.23 -4.70
C VAL A 101 4.49 11.30 -6.22
N ARG A 102 5.67 11.48 -6.80
CA ARG A 102 5.84 11.53 -8.26
C ARG A 102 5.40 10.22 -8.94
N GLY A 103 5.75 9.07 -8.36
CA GLY A 103 5.39 7.77 -8.93
C GLY A 103 3.89 7.55 -8.89
N LEU A 104 3.24 7.95 -7.79
CA LEU A 104 1.79 7.90 -7.65
C LEU A 104 1.08 8.78 -8.68
N ASP A 105 1.52 10.03 -8.81
CA ASP A 105 0.91 11.00 -9.73
C ASP A 105 1.07 10.54 -11.20
N ASP A 106 2.26 10.05 -11.57
CA ASP A 106 2.52 9.51 -12.91
C ASP A 106 1.57 8.34 -13.25
N ILE A 107 1.35 7.44 -12.29
CA ILE A 107 0.45 6.28 -12.46
C ILE A 107 -1.01 6.71 -12.53
N GLU A 108 -1.44 7.60 -11.63
CA GLU A 108 -2.82 8.11 -11.63
C GLU A 108 -3.14 8.82 -12.95
N HIS A 109 -2.25 9.69 -13.42
CA HIS A 109 -2.41 10.38 -14.69
C HIS A 109 -2.39 9.40 -15.88
N LEU A 110 -1.43 8.46 -15.89
CA LEU A 110 -1.30 7.52 -17.00
C LEU A 110 -2.50 6.58 -17.11
N PHE A 111 -3.03 6.07 -16.01
CA PHE A 111 -4.09 5.07 -16.05
C PHE A 111 -5.49 5.63 -15.82
N GLY A 112 -5.61 6.87 -15.34
CA GLY A 112 -6.90 7.48 -14.96
C GLY A 112 -7.52 6.84 -13.72
N GLN A 113 -6.71 6.17 -12.89
CA GLN A 113 -7.14 5.46 -11.68
C GLN A 113 -6.22 5.81 -10.52
N ARG A 114 -6.76 6.41 -9.45
CA ARG A 114 -6.01 6.69 -8.21
C ARG A 114 -5.64 5.37 -7.50
N PRO A 115 -4.35 5.01 -7.33
CA PRO A 115 -3.98 3.84 -6.56
C PRO A 115 -4.52 3.87 -5.12
N THR A 116 -5.00 2.73 -4.62
CA THR A 116 -5.47 2.59 -3.22
C THR A 116 -4.72 1.53 -2.43
N ALA A 117 -4.01 0.64 -3.12
CA ALA A 117 -3.12 -0.33 -2.50
C ALA A 117 -1.66 -0.05 -2.84
N TYR A 118 -0.80 -0.46 -1.91
CA TYR A 118 0.63 -0.53 -2.08
C TYR A 118 1.09 -1.99 -1.99
N ALA A 119 1.74 -2.51 -3.02
CA ALA A 119 2.49 -3.75 -2.92
C ALA A 119 3.94 -3.43 -2.54
N LYS A 120 4.46 -4.11 -1.53
CA LYS A 120 5.82 -3.88 -1.03
C LYS A 120 6.88 -4.58 -1.89
N PRO A 121 7.92 -3.89 -2.40
CA PRO A 121 9.05 -4.52 -3.08
C PRO A 121 10.03 -5.16 -2.08
N ASP A 122 10.78 -6.16 -2.55
CA ASP A 122 12.00 -6.72 -1.92
C ASP A 122 11.89 -7.14 -0.44
N SER A 123 10.70 -7.53 0.02
CA SER A 123 10.42 -7.84 1.43
C SER A 123 10.75 -6.71 2.43
N HIS A 124 11.11 -5.52 1.95
CA HIS A 124 11.65 -4.40 2.74
C HIS A 124 10.57 -3.43 3.18
N TRP A 125 10.49 -3.13 4.48
CA TRP A 125 9.47 -2.22 5.01
C TRP A 125 9.90 -1.54 6.32
N ALA A 126 9.20 -0.45 6.65
CA ALA A 126 9.24 0.18 7.96
C ALA A 126 7.83 0.59 8.41
N ALA A 127 7.57 0.66 9.72
CA ALA A 127 6.29 1.14 10.23
C ALA A 127 5.96 2.57 9.74
N ARG A 128 6.97 3.45 9.74
CA ARG A 128 6.89 4.81 9.16
C ARG A 128 6.55 4.81 7.67
N GLN A 129 6.99 3.79 6.93
CA GLN A 129 6.65 3.65 5.51
C GLN A 129 5.17 3.40 5.31
N ILE A 130 4.59 2.46 6.06
CA ILE A 130 3.15 2.16 6.00
C ILE A 130 2.34 3.40 6.36
N TYR A 131 2.73 4.12 7.41
CA TYR A 131 2.08 5.37 7.83
C TYR A 131 2.17 6.47 6.75
N GLY A 132 3.35 6.74 6.20
CA GLY A 132 3.52 7.77 5.16
C GLY A 132 2.76 7.45 3.87
N LEU A 133 2.77 6.18 3.44
CA LEU A 133 1.97 5.72 2.30
C LEU A 133 0.47 5.87 2.56
N ARG A 134 0.02 5.66 3.81
CA ARG A 134 -1.37 5.91 4.21
C ARG A 134 -1.74 7.40 4.14
N LEU A 135 -0.82 8.31 4.44
CA LEU A 135 -1.01 9.76 4.25
C LEU A 135 -1.17 10.13 2.77
N LEU A 136 -0.54 9.37 1.86
CA LEU A 136 -0.68 9.54 0.41
C LEU A 136 -1.97 8.92 -0.17
N GLY A 137 -2.82 8.35 0.68
CA GLY A 137 -4.11 7.77 0.30
C GLY A 137 -4.10 6.26 0.03
N LEU A 138 -2.97 5.58 0.26
CA LEU A 138 -2.87 4.13 0.10
C LEU A 138 -3.44 3.44 1.35
N LYS A 139 -4.63 2.85 1.20
CA LYS A 139 -5.40 2.23 2.28
C LYS A 139 -5.03 0.78 2.55
N LEU A 140 -4.39 0.08 1.61
CA LEU A 140 -4.00 -1.33 1.73
C LEU A 140 -2.50 -1.52 1.53
N PHE A 141 -1.90 -2.40 2.33
CA PHE A 141 -0.51 -2.83 2.26
C PHE A 141 -0.44 -4.33 1.91
N ALA A 142 -0.14 -4.62 0.65
CA ALA A 142 0.00 -5.96 0.11
C ALA A 142 1.43 -6.50 0.25
N SER A 143 1.57 -7.83 0.24
CA SER A 143 2.81 -8.52 0.64
C SER A 143 3.22 -8.15 2.09
N SER A 144 2.20 -8.01 2.94
CA SER A 144 2.36 -7.67 4.35
C SER A 144 3.15 -8.74 5.11
N PRO A 145 4.05 -8.34 6.04
CA PRO A 145 4.66 -9.26 7.00
C PRO A 145 3.69 -9.65 8.13
N PHE A 146 2.57 -8.95 8.26
CA PHE A 146 1.57 -9.14 9.29
C PHE A 146 0.35 -9.87 8.74
N GLU A 147 -0.14 -10.81 9.54
CA GLU A 147 -1.33 -11.58 9.30
C GLU A 147 -1.80 -12.16 10.64
N MET A 148 -3.12 -12.26 10.84
CA MET A 148 -3.64 -12.97 12.02
C MET A 148 -3.42 -14.49 11.88
N PRO A 149 -3.38 -15.27 12.97
CA PRO A 149 -3.16 -16.73 12.89
C PRO A 149 -4.18 -17.48 12.01
N ASP A 150 -5.39 -16.95 11.87
CA ASP A 150 -6.47 -17.47 11.03
C ASP A 150 -6.44 -16.94 9.58
N SER A 151 -5.42 -16.14 9.25
CA SER A 151 -5.26 -15.41 7.98
C SER A 151 -6.24 -14.27 7.71
N THR A 152 -6.94 -13.80 8.73
CA THR A 152 -7.73 -12.59 8.61
C THR A 152 -6.80 -11.38 8.43
N PRO A 153 -7.11 -10.46 7.49
CA PRO A 153 -6.40 -9.19 7.34
C PRO A 153 -6.33 -8.39 8.64
N VAL A 154 -5.25 -7.65 8.85
CA VAL A 154 -5.04 -6.85 10.07
C VAL A 154 -4.92 -5.36 9.74
N TRP A 155 -5.48 -4.50 10.59
CA TRP A 155 -5.25 -3.07 10.49
C TRP A 155 -3.99 -2.68 11.25
N TYR A 156 -3.00 -2.10 10.56
CA TYR A 156 -1.78 -1.58 11.16
C TYR A 156 -1.39 -0.25 10.50
N MET A 157 -1.05 0.75 11.31
CA MET A 157 -0.82 2.13 10.85
C MET A 157 -1.97 2.69 9.98
N ASN A 158 -3.21 2.33 10.33
CA ASN A 158 -4.44 2.70 9.60
C ASN A 158 -4.46 2.24 8.12
N SER A 159 -3.67 1.20 7.80
CA SER A 159 -3.67 0.51 6.51
C SER A 159 -4.09 -0.95 6.71
N LEU A 160 -4.87 -1.49 5.78
CA LEU A 160 -5.27 -2.89 5.77
C LEU A 160 -4.10 -3.74 5.27
N ASN A 161 -3.58 -4.61 6.11
CA ASN A 161 -2.40 -5.41 5.82
C ASN A 161 -2.80 -6.82 5.40
N VAL A 162 -2.32 -7.24 4.23
CA VAL A 162 -2.66 -8.52 3.60
C VAL A 162 -1.44 -9.21 3.01
N ARG A 163 -1.31 -10.52 3.26
CA ARG A 163 -0.17 -11.33 2.84
C ARG A 163 -0.42 -12.04 1.51
N TYR A 164 0.63 -12.25 0.72
CA TYR A 164 0.59 -13.19 -0.40
C TYR A 164 0.65 -14.64 0.11
N HIS A 165 -0.27 -15.46 -0.38
CA HIS A 165 -0.43 -16.85 0.05
C HIS A 165 0.15 -17.83 -0.95
N MET A 166 0.10 -17.48 -2.24
CA MET A 166 0.58 -18.27 -3.34
C MET A 166 1.29 -17.38 -4.36
N ALA A 167 2.24 -17.96 -5.08
CA ALA A 167 2.93 -17.29 -6.19
C ALA A 167 2.99 -18.23 -7.40
N PHE A 168 2.71 -17.72 -8.59
CA PHE A 168 2.74 -18.52 -9.82
C PHE A 168 4.14 -19.07 -10.11
N GLU A 169 5.17 -18.29 -9.80
CA GLU A 169 6.58 -18.58 -10.03
C GLU A 169 7.02 -19.89 -9.37
N ARG A 170 6.40 -20.27 -8.24
CA ARG A 170 6.68 -21.54 -7.52
C ARG A 170 6.40 -22.78 -8.38
N TYR A 171 5.58 -22.63 -9.42
CA TYR A 171 5.11 -23.73 -10.26
C TYR A 171 5.78 -23.78 -11.63
N TYR A 172 6.55 -22.77 -12.03
CA TYR A 172 7.06 -22.67 -13.40
C TYR A 172 7.88 -23.89 -13.82
N ASP A 173 8.75 -24.41 -12.95
CA ASP A 173 9.60 -25.55 -13.28
C ASP A 173 8.93 -26.92 -13.08
N LYS A 174 7.64 -26.94 -12.70
CA LYS A 174 6.89 -28.19 -12.57
C LYS A 174 6.53 -28.74 -13.95
N PRO A 175 6.56 -30.07 -14.15
CA PRO A 175 6.11 -30.70 -15.39
C PRO A 175 4.65 -30.35 -15.73
N SER A 176 3.79 -30.36 -14.70
CA SER A 176 2.36 -30.05 -14.79
C SER A 176 2.00 -28.88 -13.86
N PRO A 177 2.35 -27.63 -14.23
CA PRO A 177 2.20 -26.47 -13.35
C PRO A 177 0.75 -26.21 -12.94
N PHE A 178 -0.20 -26.41 -13.86
CA PHE A 178 -1.63 -26.28 -13.59
C PHE A 178 -2.12 -27.25 -12.51
N GLU A 179 -1.86 -28.55 -12.66
CA GLU A 179 -2.35 -29.55 -11.69
C GLU A 179 -1.67 -29.38 -10.32
N ALA A 180 -0.38 -29.04 -10.29
CA ALA A 180 0.33 -28.76 -9.04
C ALA A 180 -0.27 -27.55 -8.30
N MET A 181 -0.45 -26.42 -9.00
CA MET A 181 -1.03 -25.22 -8.38
C MET A 181 -2.50 -25.42 -7.99
N LYS A 182 -3.26 -26.13 -8.81
CA LYS A 182 -4.67 -26.47 -8.52
C LYS A 182 -4.80 -27.30 -7.25
N ALA A 183 -3.95 -28.31 -7.05
CA ALA A 183 -3.95 -29.11 -5.84
C ALA A 183 -3.68 -28.26 -4.58
N ASP A 184 -2.63 -27.44 -4.62
CA ASP A 184 -2.28 -26.55 -3.51
C ASP A 184 -3.38 -25.50 -3.24
N PHE A 185 -3.96 -24.93 -4.28
CA PHE A 185 -5.06 -23.97 -4.17
C PHE A 185 -6.29 -24.61 -3.52
N LEU A 186 -6.67 -25.83 -3.92
CA LEU A 186 -7.80 -26.53 -3.31
C LEU A 186 -7.57 -26.85 -1.84
N ALA A 187 -6.35 -27.24 -1.48
CA ALA A 187 -5.97 -27.47 -0.08
C ALA A 187 -6.04 -26.18 0.75
N LEU A 188 -5.60 -25.04 0.18
CA LEU A 188 -5.72 -23.74 0.83
C LEU A 188 -7.18 -23.30 0.94
N LEU A 189 -7.97 -23.43 -0.13
CA LEU A 189 -9.39 -23.09 -0.16
C LEU A 189 -10.19 -23.85 0.91
N ALA A 190 -9.90 -25.14 1.10
CA ALA A 190 -10.52 -25.94 2.15
C ALA A 190 -10.27 -25.38 3.56
N LYS A 191 -9.05 -24.86 3.83
CA LYS A 191 -8.70 -24.20 5.10
C LYS A 191 -9.37 -22.84 5.30
N ARG A 192 -9.84 -22.20 4.23
CA ARG A 192 -10.53 -20.89 4.26
C ARG A 192 -12.06 -21.01 4.26
N ARG A 193 -12.59 -22.22 4.17
CA ARG A 193 -14.03 -22.43 4.10
C ARG A 193 -14.70 -21.95 5.38
N GLY A 194 -15.66 -21.04 5.24
CA GLY A 194 -16.40 -20.49 6.37
C GLY A 194 -15.67 -19.39 7.15
N THR A 195 -14.49 -18.95 6.69
CA THR A 195 -13.77 -17.81 7.28
C THR A 195 -13.85 -16.58 6.37
N HIS A 196 -13.48 -15.41 6.89
CA HIS A 196 -13.35 -14.17 6.12
C HIS A 196 -11.95 -13.97 5.53
N ALA A 197 -11.04 -14.93 5.71
CA ALA A 197 -9.66 -14.84 5.26
C ALA A 197 -9.57 -14.97 3.73
N PRO A 198 -9.06 -13.96 3.01
CA PRO A 198 -8.91 -14.02 1.56
C PRO A 198 -7.71 -14.89 1.15
N ILE A 199 -7.65 -15.25 -0.13
CA ILE A 199 -6.46 -15.85 -0.76
C ILE A 199 -5.91 -14.85 -1.77
N LEU A 200 -4.68 -14.40 -1.54
CA LEU A 200 -3.96 -13.53 -2.47
C LEU A 200 -2.90 -14.35 -3.20
N ILE A 201 -2.96 -14.31 -4.53
CA ILE A 201 -2.03 -14.99 -5.42
C ILE A 201 -1.21 -13.91 -6.13
N GLY A 202 0.10 -13.87 -5.87
CA GLY A 202 1.02 -12.92 -6.49
C GLY A 202 1.72 -13.48 -7.72
N THR A 203 2.17 -12.59 -8.61
CA THR A 203 3.15 -12.89 -9.66
C THR A 203 3.78 -11.60 -10.20
N HIS A 204 4.82 -11.71 -11.00
CA HIS A 204 5.54 -10.62 -11.63
C HIS A 204 5.47 -10.82 -13.14
N PRO A 205 4.86 -9.90 -13.92
CA PRO A 205 4.75 -10.04 -15.37
C PRO A 205 6.08 -10.35 -16.08
N CYS A 206 7.19 -9.76 -15.62
CA CYS A 206 8.52 -10.02 -16.18
C CYS A 206 8.92 -11.50 -16.10
N MET A 207 8.61 -12.20 -15.00
CA MET A 207 9.03 -13.58 -14.78
C MET A 207 8.33 -14.60 -15.69
N TRP A 208 7.28 -14.20 -16.41
CA TRP A 208 6.64 -15.02 -17.45
C TRP A 208 7.48 -15.13 -18.73
N VAL A 209 8.39 -14.18 -18.94
CA VAL A 209 9.25 -14.10 -20.13
C VAL A 209 10.73 -14.04 -19.79
N CYS A 210 11.12 -13.71 -18.56
CA CYS A 210 12.49 -13.59 -18.09
C CYS A 210 12.89 -14.75 -17.18
N LYS A 211 14.16 -15.17 -17.24
CA LYS A 211 14.74 -16.21 -16.37
C LYS A 211 15.04 -15.69 -14.97
N THR A 212 15.38 -14.42 -14.86
CA THR A 212 15.68 -13.72 -13.61
C THR A 212 15.00 -12.36 -13.59
N PHE A 213 14.94 -11.75 -12.41
CA PHE A 213 14.46 -10.37 -12.28
C PHE A 213 15.45 -9.40 -12.91
N TYR A 214 14.96 -8.28 -13.42
CA TYR A 214 15.80 -7.22 -14.00
C TYR A 214 16.69 -6.53 -12.96
N ASP A 215 16.23 -6.52 -11.71
CA ASP A 215 16.82 -5.74 -10.65
C ASP A 215 18.17 -6.28 -10.16
N ILE A 216 18.39 -7.59 -10.25
CA ILE A 216 19.67 -8.23 -9.89
C ILE A 216 20.83 -7.77 -10.78
N HIS A 217 20.53 -7.29 -11.99
CA HIS A 217 21.54 -6.85 -12.95
C HIS A 217 21.84 -5.36 -12.84
N ASN A 218 20.97 -4.57 -12.19
CA ASN A 218 20.99 -3.11 -12.30
C ASN A 218 20.82 -2.37 -10.96
N VAL A 219 19.84 -2.73 -10.14
CA VAL A 219 19.36 -1.89 -9.02
C VAL A 219 19.57 -2.48 -7.63
N LYS A 220 19.92 -3.77 -7.53
CA LYS A 220 20.14 -4.44 -6.25
C LYS A 220 21.51 -4.20 -5.61
N VAL A 221 22.43 -3.54 -6.31
CA VAL A 221 23.77 -3.24 -5.79
C VAL A 221 23.73 -2.06 -4.82
N ARG A 222 24.37 -2.22 -3.66
CA ARG A 222 24.55 -1.12 -2.69
C ARG A 222 25.44 -0.05 -3.32
N GLY A 223 25.01 1.20 -3.27
CA GLY A 223 25.80 2.34 -3.73
C GLY A 223 25.06 3.16 -4.77
N GLN A 224 25.83 3.92 -5.54
CA GLN A 224 25.29 4.72 -6.62
C GLN A 224 24.91 3.81 -7.79
N LEU A 225 23.67 3.98 -8.28
CA LEU A 225 23.20 3.26 -9.46
C LEU A 225 23.96 3.74 -10.70
N PRO A 226 24.31 2.83 -11.64
CA PRO A 226 24.85 3.26 -12.92
C PRO A 226 23.80 4.11 -13.67
N PRO A 227 24.24 4.97 -14.62
CA PRO A 227 23.33 5.69 -15.52
C PRO A 227 22.34 4.73 -16.21
N LYS A 228 21.11 5.17 -16.46
CA LYS A 228 20.03 4.31 -17.00
C LYS A 228 20.39 3.73 -18.38
N GLU A 229 21.27 4.39 -19.12
CA GLU A 229 21.76 4.01 -20.43
C GLU A 229 22.65 2.75 -20.38
N GLU A 230 23.23 2.44 -19.21
CA GLU A 230 24.08 1.27 -18.99
C GLU A 230 23.27 0.05 -18.48
N TRP A 231 21.97 0.22 -18.26
CA TRP A 231 21.15 -0.81 -17.66
C TRP A 231 20.86 -1.95 -18.62
N GLN A 232 20.97 -3.17 -18.11
CA GLN A 232 20.85 -4.39 -18.90
C GLN A 232 19.49 -5.05 -18.70
N PRO A 233 18.80 -5.44 -19.78
CA PRO A 233 17.56 -6.21 -19.67
C PRO A 233 17.81 -7.58 -19.05
N ALA A 234 16.77 -8.15 -18.45
CA ALA A 234 16.85 -9.50 -17.91
C ALA A 234 16.96 -10.55 -19.05
N PRO A 235 17.70 -11.65 -18.86
CA PRO A 235 17.79 -12.72 -19.85
C PRO A 235 16.43 -13.39 -20.05
N LEU A 236 16.00 -13.51 -21.31
CA LEU A 236 14.72 -14.10 -21.67
C LEU A 236 14.72 -15.64 -21.53
N ARG A 237 13.54 -16.18 -21.22
CA ARG A 237 13.22 -17.61 -21.34
C ARG A 237 12.99 -17.97 -22.82
N PRO A 238 13.22 -19.23 -23.22
CA PRO A 238 12.81 -19.70 -24.54
C PRO A 238 11.32 -19.45 -24.78
N ARG A 239 10.95 -18.98 -25.97
CA ARG A 239 9.55 -18.66 -26.32
C ARG A 239 8.58 -19.81 -26.02
N LYS A 240 8.96 -21.05 -26.35
CA LYS A 240 8.14 -22.25 -26.08
C LYS A 240 7.82 -22.41 -24.60
N GLU A 241 8.75 -22.05 -23.73
CA GLU A 241 8.57 -22.08 -22.28
C GLU A 241 7.59 -20.99 -21.83
N ALA A 242 7.81 -19.74 -22.24
CA ALA A 242 6.89 -18.63 -21.94
C ALA A 242 5.45 -18.91 -22.41
N GLU A 243 5.29 -19.44 -23.63
CA GLU A 243 4.01 -19.87 -24.17
C GLU A 243 3.32 -20.94 -23.32
N ARG A 244 4.09 -21.89 -22.77
CA ARG A 244 3.56 -22.90 -21.85
C ARG A 244 3.08 -22.26 -20.55
N LEU A 245 3.81 -21.29 -20.02
CA LEU A 245 3.40 -20.56 -18.82
C LEU A 245 2.10 -19.79 -19.08
N PHE A 246 1.98 -19.01 -20.15
CA PHE A 246 0.73 -18.30 -20.44
C PHE A 246 -0.49 -19.22 -20.61
N ARG A 247 -0.33 -20.41 -21.21
CA ARG A 247 -1.41 -21.42 -21.25
C ARG A 247 -1.78 -21.94 -19.87
N PHE A 248 -0.79 -22.12 -18.99
CA PHE A 248 -1.02 -22.47 -17.59
C PHE A 248 -1.83 -21.37 -16.87
N PHE A 249 -1.47 -20.10 -17.04
CA PHE A 249 -2.22 -18.99 -16.46
C PHE A 249 -3.67 -18.95 -16.95
N ASP A 250 -3.88 -19.03 -18.26
CA ASP A 250 -5.23 -19.07 -18.89
C ASP A 250 -6.08 -20.21 -18.33
N ALA A 251 -5.50 -21.42 -18.22
CA ALA A 251 -6.19 -22.57 -17.64
C ALA A 251 -6.54 -22.36 -16.16
N PHE A 252 -5.63 -21.77 -15.38
CA PHE A 252 -5.85 -21.53 -13.95
C PHE A 252 -6.91 -20.45 -13.68
N VAL A 253 -6.87 -19.32 -14.41
CA VAL A 253 -7.92 -18.28 -14.32
C VAL A 253 -9.28 -18.85 -14.71
N GLY A 254 -9.35 -19.62 -15.81
CA GLY A 254 -10.58 -20.29 -16.22
C GLY A 254 -11.09 -21.29 -15.18
N PHE A 255 -10.19 -22.01 -14.50
CA PHE A 255 -10.55 -22.88 -13.38
C PHE A 255 -11.17 -22.09 -12.23
N LEU A 256 -10.54 -21.00 -11.77
CA LEU A 256 -11.07 -20.15 -10.69
C LEU A 256 -12.46 -19.59 -11.05
N LYS A 257 -12.63 -19.08 -12.27
CA LYS A 257 -13.89 -18.46 -12.72
C LYS A 257 -15.08 -19.41 -12.72
N ARG A 258 -14.86 -20.72 -12.93
CA ARG A 258 -15.93 -21.73 -12.95
C ARG A 258 -16.36 -22.19 -11.56
N ARG A 259 -15.64 -21.80 -10.50
CA ARG A 259 -15.93 -22.22 -9.13
C ARG A 259 -17.04 -21.37 -8.51
N ARG A 260 -17.94 -22.03 -7.78
CA ARG A 260 -19.03 -21.35 -7.03
C ARG A 260 -18.65 -21.02 -5.59
N ASP A 261 -17.57 -21.61 -5.09
CA ASP A 261 -17.03 -21.40 -3.75
C ASP A 261 -15.85 -20.41 -3.74
N VAL A 262 -15.60 -19.75 -4.87
CA VAL A 262 -14.59 -18.69 -5.03
C VAL A 262 -15.29 -17.40 -5.46
N GLU A 263 -14.97 -16.32 -4.76
CA GLU A 263 -15.36 -14.95 -5.10
C GLU A 263 -14.11 -14.23 -5.62
N LEU A 264 -13.97 -14.10 -6.94
CA LEU A 264 -12.87 -13.31 -7.52
C LEU A 264 -13.13 -11.84 -7.25
N THR A 265 -12.20 -11.20 -6.54
CA THR A 265 -12.33 -9.82 -6.05
C THR A 265 -11.02 -9.06 -6.26
N THR A 266 -10.98 -7.82 -5.80
CA THR A 266 -9.91 -6.85 -6.01
C THR A 266 -9.48 -6.19 -4.70
N TYR A 267 -8.45 -5.34 -4.72
CA TYR A 267 -8.02 -4.65 -3.51
C TYR A 267 -9.02 -3.59 -3.05
N ARG A 268 -9.69 -2.88 -3.95
CA ARG A 268 -10.72 -1.89 -3.52
C ARG A 268 -11.89 -2.56 -2.85
N GLU A 269 -12.42 -3.62 -3.45
CA GLU A 269 -13.52 -4.39 -2.86
C GLU A 269 -13.11 -5.03 -1.52
N LEU A 270 -11.85 -5.45 -1.38
CA LEU A 270 -11.34 -5.93 -0.09
C LEU A 270 -11.22 -4.81 0.94
N ILE A 271 -10.76 -3.61 0.54
CA ILE A 271 -10.75 -2.44 1.42
C ILE A 271 -12.18 -2.15 1.89
N GLU A 272 -13.13 -2.04 0.97
CA GLU A 272 -14.55 -1.77 1.27
C GLU A 272 -15.15 -2.81 2.22
N ALA A 273 -14.81 -4.09 2.05
CA ALA A 273 -15.30 -5.17 2.90
C ALA A 273 -14.77 -5.11 4.35
N PHE A 274 -13.61 -4.47 4.58
CA PHE A 274 -12.95 -4.40 5.89
C PHE A 274 -12.92 -2.98 6.49
N GLU A 275 -13.29 -1.97 5.71
CA GLU A 275 -13.31 -0.58 6.14
C GLU A 275 -14.40 -0.39 7.20
N GLN A 276 -13.99 0.10 8.38
CA GLN A 276 -14.96 0.47 9.41
C GLN A 276 -15.55 1.83 9.05
N PRO A 277 -16.84 2.09 9.39
CA PRO A 277 -17.45 3.41 9.24
C PRO A 277 -16.57 4.50 9.84
N GLU A 278 -16.65 5.73 9.32
CA GLU A 278 -15.90 6.84 9.88
C GLU A 278 -16.17 7.05 11.38
N GLY A 279 -15.17 7.60 12.07
CA GLY A 279 -15.20 7.85 13.51
C GLY A 279 -16.36 8.71 13.97
N GLU A 280 -17.31 8.11 14.68
CA GLU A 280 -18.04 8.85 15.71
C GLU A 280 -17.10 9.15 16.89
N TRP A 281 -17.41 10.22 17.60
CA TRP A 281 -16.70 10.59 18.80
C TRP A 281 -17.16 9.73 19.98
N LEU A 282 -16.23 9.21 20.79
CA LEU A 282 -16.55 8.41 21.96
C LEU A 282 -16.71 9.26 23.23
N THR A 283 -17.58 8.81 24.13
CA THR A 283 -17.72 9.35 25.49
C THR A 283 -16.59 8.85 26.40
N ALA A 284 -16.38 9.54 27.52
CA ALA A 284 -15.44 9.10 28.56
C ALA A 284 -15.79 7.69 29.10
N SER A 285 -17.08 7.38 29.25
CA SER A 285 -17.52 6.05 29.71
C SER A 285 -17.25 4.95 28.69
N GLN A 286 -17.42 5.24 27.39
CA GLN A 286 -17.05 4.31 26.32
C GLN A 286 -15.53 4.04 26.31
N VAL A 287 -14.71 5.07 26.47
CA VAL A 287 -13.24 4.90 26.55
C VAL A 287 -12.83 4.15 27.81
N ALA A 288 -13.48 4.39 28.96
CA ALA A 288 -13.24 3.61 30.16
C ALA A 288 -13.60 2.12 29.98
N ARG A 289 -14.70 1.80 29.28
CA ARG A 289 -15.08 0.42 28.93
C ARG A 289 -14.03 -0.25 28.04
N LEU A 290 -13.57 0.45 27.01
CA LEU A 290 -12.50 -0.05 26.13
C LEU A 290 -11.21 -0.29 26.92
N ALA A 291 -10.83 0.63 27.80
CA ALA A 291 -9.64 0.50 28.64
C ALA A 291 -9.72 -0.68 29.61
N ALA A 292 -10.87 -0.87 30.27
CA ALA A 292 -11.11 -2.03 31.14
C ALA A 292 -11.02 -3.35 30.35
N GLY A 293 -11.55 -3.38 29.12
CA GLY A 293 -11.41 -4.51 28.20
C GLY A 293 -9.95 -4.83 27.88
N ILE A 294 -9.14 -3.82 27.54
CA ILE A 294 -7.69 -3.97 27.32
C ILE A 294 -6.98 -4.51 28.56
N GLN A 295 -7.33 -4.01 29.75
CA GLN A 295 -6.73 -4.46 31.01
C GLN A 295 -7.06 -5.92 31.31
N SER A 296 -8.29 -6.36 31.03
CA SER A 296 -8.71 -7.76 31.19
C SER A 296 -8.05 -8.67 30.15
N GLN A 297 -7.93 -8.21 28.91
CA GLN A 297 -7.33 -8.96 27.83
C GLN A 297 -6.64 -7.99 26.85
N PHE A 298 -5.32 -8.09 26.75
CA PHE A 298 -4.51 -7.22 25.89
C PHE A 298 -4.66 -7.61 24.41
N THR A 299 -5.81 -7.24 23.82
CA THR A 299 -6.20 -7.52 22.44
C THR A 299 -7.15 -6.44 21.91
N CYS A 300 -7.48 -6.47 20.61
CA CYS A 300 -8.49 -5.57 20.04
C CYS A 300 -9.82 -5.69 20.79
N GLN A 301 -10.42 -4.54 21.13
CA GLN A 301 -11.71 -4.47 21.81
C GLN A 301 -12.81 -4.10 20.82
N SER A 302 -14.01 -4.61 21.04
CA SER A 302 -15.19 -4.20 20.27
C SER A 302 -16.11 -3.31 21.08
N LEU A 303 -16.66 -2.29 20.43
CA LEU A 303 -17.67 -1.41 21.00
C LEU A 303 -18.58 -0.91 19.88
N ASP A 304 -19.89 -1.06 20.07
CA ASP A 304 -20.93 -0.58 19.14
C ASP A 304 -20.69 -1.03 17.68
N GLY A 305 -20.31 -2.31 17.51
CA GLY A 305 -20.06 -2.91 16.19
C GLY A 305 -18.71 -2.52 15.54
N ARG A 306 -17.84 -1.80 16.27
CA ARG A 306 -16.53 -1.35 15.79
C ARG A 306 -15.40 -1.99 16.58
N TRP A 307 -14.22 -2.06 15.97
CA TRP A 307 -13.02 -2.65 16.56
C TRP A 307 -11.96 -1.58 16.81
N TYR A 308 -11.36 -1.63 18.00
CA TYR A 308 -10.37 -0.70 18.49
C TYR A 308 -9.12 -1.46 18.90
N SER A 309 -8.00 -1.11 18.30
CA SER A 309 -6.69 -1.66 18.66
C SER A 309 -6.23 -1.14 20.03
N PRO A 310 -5.33 -1.87 20.73
CA PRO A 310 -4.72 -1.36 21.97
C PRO A 310 -4.05 0.01 21.80
N ALA A 311 -3.45 0.28 20.64
CA ALA A 311 -2.83 1.57 20.32
C ALA A 311 -3.87 2.70 20.21
N GLU A 312 -5.02 2.43 19.57
CA GLU A 312 -6.13 3.39 19.48
C GLU A 312 -6.69 3.70 20.88
N VAL A 313 -6.93 2.67 21.71
CA VAL A 313 -7.43 2.87 23.09
C VAL A 313 -6.42 3.66 23.94
N PHE A 314 -5.12 3.35 23.84
CA PHE A 314 -4.07 4.08 24.54
C PHE A 314 -4.00 5.56 24.10
N ALA A 315 -4.10 5.83 22.80
CA ALA A 315 -4.17 7.19 22.28
C ALA A 315 -5.40 7.95 22.80
N MET A 316 -6.56 7.29 22.86
CA MET A 316 -7.79 7.88 23.43
C MET A 316 -7.65 8.21 24.91
N LEU A 317 -7.05 7.32 25.70
CA LEU A 317 -6.80 7.55 27.13
C LEU A 317 -5.84 8.71 27.34
N THR A 318 -4.72 8.74 26.61
CA THR A 318 -3.74 9.83 26.67
C THR A 318 -4.38 11.16 26.31
N TRP A 319 -5.20 11.17 25.26
CA TRP A 319 -5.96 12.35 24.86
C TRP A 319 -6.95 12.80 25.94
N ALA A 320 -7.69 11.87 26.55
CA ALA A 320 -8.65 12.18 27.61
C ALA A 320 -7.97 12.75 28.86
N LEU A 321 -6.88 12.12 29.30
CA LEU A 321 -6.07 12.57 30.44
C LEU A 321 -5.45 13.95 30.20
N SER A 322 -4.93 14.20 28.99
CA SER A 322 -4.34 15.50 28.63
C SER A 322 -5.34 16.67 28.68
N ARG A 323 -6.65 16.36 28.68
CA ARG A 323 -7.74 17.34 28.72
C ARG A 323 -8.53 17.33 30.02
N GLY A 324 -8.08 16.59 31.04
CA GLY A 324 -8.76 16.53 32.34
C GLY A 324 -10.18 15.95 32.25
N LEU A 325 -10.46 15.06 31.30
CA LEU A 325 -11.76 14.40 31.19
C LEU A 325 -11.85 13.27 32.22
N GLU A 326 -12.56 13.51 33.33
CA GLU A 326 -12.90 12.47 34.30
C GLU A 326 -14.15 11.68 33.87
N ALA A 327 -14.20 10.39 34.24
CA ALA A 327 -15.33 9.50 33.99
C ALA A 327 -16.49 9.84 34.95
N GLY A 328 -17.09 11.01 34.78
CA GLY A 328 -18.17 11.52 35.62
C GLY A 328 -18.41 12.99 35.36
N THR A 329 -19.66 13.35 35.07
CA THR A 329 -20.10 14.72 34.78
C THR A 329 -19.58 15.79 35.77
N ARG A 330 -18.71 16.70 35.34
CA ARG A 330 -18.84 18.18 35.40
C ARG A 330 -17.55 18.93 35.01
N THR A 331 -17.77 20.13 34.48
CA THR A 331 -16.82 21.19 34.08
C THR A 331 -15.87 21.65 35.18
N VAL A 332 -14.59 21.91 34.85
CA VAL A 332 -13.69 22.76 35.65
C VAL A 332 -12.84 23.67 34.76
N LYS A 333 -12.86 24.98 35.08
CA LYS A 333 -11.89 26.00 34.65
C LYS A 333 -10.58 25.81 35.41
N SER A 334 -9.44 25.83 34.73
CA SER A 334 -8.19 26.34 35.32
C SER A 334 -7.26 26.90 34.24
N HIS A 335 -6.43 27.84 34.68
CA HIS A 335 -5.69 28.81 33.88
C HIS A 335 -4.27 28.32 33.55
N SER A 336 -3.74 28.75 32.38
CA SER A 336 -2.32 28.97 31.97
C SER A 336 -1.28 27.87 32.30
N CYS A 337 -0.38 27.41 31.45
CA CYS A 337 0.32 27.91 30.25
C CYS A 337 1.02 26.65 29.68
N ALA A 338 0.86 26.24 28.42
CA ALA A 338 1.67 26.70 27.29
C ALA A 338 1.10 26.10 25.99
N THR A 339 1.18 26.90 24.93
CA THR A 339 0.58 26.77 23.60
C THR A 339 0.91 25.49 22.82
N VAL A 340 -0.15 24.75 22.44
CA VAL A 340 -0.20 23.97 21.20
C VAL A 340 -1.34 24.55 20.37
N ARG A 341 -1.02 25.24 19.27
CA ARG A 341 -2.01 25.78 18.33
C ARG A 341 -2.37 24.72 17.29
N PHE A 342 -3.64 24.35 17.21
CA PHE A 342 -4.27 23.79 16.02
C PHE A 342 -5.56 24.56 15.76
N GLY A 343 -5.79 24.89 14.48
CA GLY A 343 -6.67 25.95 13.99
C GLY A 343 -8.09 25.98 14.56
N SER A 344 -8.59 27.20 14.73
CA SER A 344 -9.95 27.55 15.12
C SER A 344 -10.94 27.37 13.97
N ALA A 345 -12.01 26.61 14.19
CA ALA A 345 -13.27 26.85 13.48
C ALA A 345 -14.13 27.84 14.31
N PRO A 346 -14.86 28.78 13.68
CA PRO A 346 -15.64 29.79 14.39
C PRO A 346 -16.91 29.18 15.00
N GLY A 347 -17.22 29.59 16.23
CA GLY A 347 -18.28 29.01 17.05
C GLY A 347 -19.70 29.44 16.67
N LYS A 348 -20.68 28.69 17.18
CA LYS A 348 -21.39 29.00 18.43
C LYS A 348 -22.36 27.84 18.76
N HIS A 349 -22.35 27.45 20.04
CA HIS A 349 -23.26 26.52 20.74
C HIS A 349 -23.07 25.01 20.54
N GLY A 350 -22.27 24.40 21.45
CA GLY A 350 -22.34 22.98 21.81
C GLY A 350 -20.99 22.25 21.90
N LEU A 351 -20.34 22.26 23.07
CA LEU A 351 -19.32 21.25 23.42
C LEU A 351 -19.77 20.58 24.73
N PRO A 352 -19.93 19.23 24.73
CA PRO A 352 -19.10 18.44 25.65
C PRO A 352 -18.68 17.04 25.13
N GLY A 353 -17.54 16.55 25.61
CA GLY A 353 -17.38 15.12 25.97
C GLY A 353 -17.04 14.10 24.88
N ARG A 354 -16.38 14.49 23.80
CA ARG A 354 -16.18 13.64 22.63
C ARG A 354 -14.68 13.46 22.35
N ILE A 355 -14.19 12.20 22.24
CA ILE A 355 -12.79 11.81 21.92
C ILE A 355 -12.68 11.32 20.45
N PRO A 356 -11.71 11.78 19.63
CA PRO A 356 -11.70 11.48 18.20
C PRO A 356 -11.18 10.07 17.93
N VAL A 357 -11.96 9.27 17.20
CA VAL A 357 -11.57 7.94 16.71
C VAL A 357 -11.15 8.09 15.25
N ARG A 358 -9.84 8.18 15.00
CA ARG A 358 -9.26 8.47 13.67
C ARG A 358 -9.66 9.87 13.17
N ARG A 359 -8.71 10.81 13.08
CA ARG A 359 -8.93 11.92 12.15
C ARG A 359 -8.96 11.32 10.75
N PRO A 360 -9.90 11.70 9.87
CA PRO A 360 -9.63 11.63 8.44
C PRO A 360 -8.30 12.35 8.25
N ILE A 361 -7.28 11.61 7.78
CA ILE A 361 -6.17 12.28 7.13
C ILE A 361 -6.78 12.80 5.84
N GLY A 362 -7.27 14.04 5.87
CA GLY A 362 -7.66 14.74 4.67
C GLY A 362 -6.45 14.81 3.72
N PRO A 363 -6.67 14.88 2.41
CA PRO A 363 -5.56 15.14 1.50
C PRO A 363 -4.83 16.40 1.98
N LEU A 364 -3.53 16.27 2.23
CA LEU A 364 -2.69 17.46 2.33
C LEU A 364 -2.82 18.17 0.98
N ALA A 365 -3.07 19.48 0.99
CA ALA A 365 -3.05 20.28 -0.21
C ALA A 365 -1.76 19.97 -0.97
N ALA A 366 -1.88 19.72 -2.29
CA ALA A 366 -0.72 19.44 -3.12
C ALA A 366 0.31 20.58 -2.92
N PRO A 367 1.59 20.26 -2.70
CA PRO A 367 2.61 21.30 -2.69
C PRO A 367 2.56 22.04 -4.04
N ALA A 368 2.62 23.37 -3.99
CA ALA A 368 2.71 24.18 -5.20
C ALA A 368 3.84 23.64 -6.09
N PRO A 369 3.68 23.63 -7.42
CA PRO A 369 4.72 23.14 -8.32
C PRO A 369 6.02 23.88 -8.02
N LEU A 370 7.06 23.14 -7.68
CA LEU A 370 8.42 23.66 -7.67
C LEU A 370 8.73 24.11 -9.09
N THR A 371 8.72 25.42 -9.31
CA THR A 371 9.18 26.02 -10.56
C THR A 371 10.60 25.55 -10.81
N SER A 372 10.79 25.04 -12.01
CA SER A 372 12.05 24.55 -12.57
C SER A 372 13.10 25.64 -12.57
N ASP A 373 13.88 25.77 -11.49
CA ASP A 373 15.14 26.54 -11.49
C ASP A 373 15.99 26.18 -10.26
N ILE A 374 16.33 24.90 -10.09
CA ILE A 374 17.54 24.52 -9.34
C ILE A 374 18.25 23.44 -10.15
N LEU A 375 18.93 23.92 -11.20
CA LEU A 375 19.99 23.19 -11.88
C LEU A 375 21.22 23.10 -10.97
N LEU A 376 21.84 21.92 -11.02
CA LEU A 376 23.18 21.57 -10.59
C LEU A 376 24.19 22.73 -10.66
N THR A 377 24.78 23.13 -9.52
CA THR A 377 26.21 23.48 -9.41
C THR A 377 26.63 23.61 -7.95
N GLY A 378 27.76 22.99 -7.60
CA GLY A 378 28.82 23.60 -6.78
C GLY A 378 28.56 23.86 -5.29
N ALA A 379 29.38 23.22 -4.45
CA ALA A 379 29.55 23.57 -3.04
C ALA A 379 29.78 25.08 -2.84
N ASN A 380 28.99 25.71 -1.96
CA ASN A 380 29.26 27.05 -1.44
C ASN A 380 29.35 26.97 0.10
N PRO A 381 30.51 27.24 0.73
CA PRO A 381 30.69 27.12 2.18
C PRO A 381 30.14 28.29 3.01
N ASN A 382 29.48 29.30 2.39
CA ASN A 382 29.06 30.52 3.10
C ASN A 382 27.56 30.84 2.97
N LEU A 383 26.70 29.91 3.38
CA LEU A 383 25.27 30.22 3.62
C LEU A 383 24.98 30.31 5.13
N PRO A 384 24.29 31.38 5.60
CA PRO A 384 24.03 31.58 7.01
C PRO A 384 23.10 30.47 7.55
N GLN A 385 23.46 29.91 8.70
CA GLN A 385 22.65 28.91 9.38
C GLN A 385 21.27 29.49 9.72
N VAL A 386 20.23 29.02 9.04
CA VAL A 386 18.83 29.30 9.38
C VAL A 386 18.51 28.53 10.67
N ARG A 387 18.74 29.17 11.81
CA ARG A 387 18.29 28.73 13.13
C ARG A 387 16.82 29.17 13.28
N ASN A 388 15.91 28.20 13.37
CA ASN A 388 14.45 28.30 13.51
C ASN A 388 13.61 28.38 12.23
N LEU A 389 12.95 27.26 11.92
CA LEU A 389 11.92 27.07 10.88
C LEU A 389 10.51 27.50 11.32
N ARG A 390 10.39 28.44 12.26
CA ARG A 390 9.07 28.95 12.68
C ARG A 390 8.45 29.98 11.72
N ASP A 391 9.23 30.52 10.79
CA ASP A 391 8.80 31.67 9.97
C ASP A 391 8.34 31.33 8.54
N VAL A 392 8.26 30.04 8.16
CA VAL A 392 7.78 29.64 6.80
C VAL A 392 6.30 29.24 6.76
N VAL A 393 5.60 29.15 7.91
CA VAL A 393 4.20 28.66 7.98
C VAL A 393 3.16 29.78 8.13
N VAL A 394 3.52 31.04 7.88
CA VAL A 394 2.55 32.16 7.90
C VAL A 394 2.49 32.82 6.52
N LYS A 395 1.84 32.14 5.57
CA LYS A 395 1.14 32.72 4.40
C LYS A 395 0.63 31.60 3.49
N ALA A 396 -0.37 30.86 3.98
CA ALA A 396 -1.34 30.11 3.18
C ALA A 396 -2.34 29.47 4.16
N CYS A 397 -3.27 30.28 4.66
CA CYS A 397 -4.53 29.77 5.20
C CYS A 397 -5.57 29.81 4.09
#